data_AF-C0BBR1-F1
#
_entry.id   AF-C0BBR1-F1
#
_cell.length_a   1.000
_cell.length_b   1.000
_cell.length_c   1.000
_cell.angle_alpha   90.00
_cell.angle_beta   90.00
_cell.angle_gamma   90.00
#
_symmetry.space_group_name_H-M   'P 1'
#
loop_
_entity.id
_entity.type
_entity.pdbx_description
1 polymer ?
#
loop_
_entity_poly.entity_id
_entity_poly.type
_entity_poly.pdbx_seq_one_letter_code
_entity_poly.pdbx_strand_id
1 'polypeptide(L)' 'MVETLDLQKERAFKINGGTNTVQIENGKVKMAAANCPDQICVHQKAISRNGESIICLPNKIVLKIVDGEEAELDAVTN' A
#
# COMPACT_ATOMS: atom_id res chain seq x y z
N MET A 1 0.81 -13.04 2.17
CA MET A 1 -0.61 -12.65 2.36
C MET A 1 -0.78 -11.29 1.73
N VAL A 2 -1.55 -11.23 0.66
CA VAL A 2 -1.88 -10.01 -0.09
C VAL A 2 -3.34 -9.71 0.16
N GLU A 3 -3.69 -8.43 0.38
CA GLU A 3 -5.07 -7.96 0.54
C GLU A 3 -5.32 -6.86 -0.48
N THR A 4 -6.36 -7.04 -1.31
CA THR A 4 -6.76 -6.08 -2.33
C THR A 4 -7.94 -5.26 -1.82
N LEU A 5 -7.86 -3.94 -1.99
CA LEU A 5 -8.85 -3.00 -1.47
C LEU A 5 -9.36 -2.08 -2.58
N ASP A 6 -10.64 -1.75 -2.50
CA ASP A 6 -11.31 -0.85 -3.42
C ASP A 6 -10.92 0.61 -3.13
N LEU A 7 -10.32 1.27 -4.13
CA LEU A 7 -9.92 2.68 -4.07
C LEU A 7 -11.11 3.65 -3.96
N GLN A 8 -12.31 3.21 -4.33
CA GLN A 8 -13.52 4.03 -4.21
C GLN A 8 -14.02 4.12 -2.76
N LYS A 9 -13.52 3.27 -1.86
CA LYS A 9 -13.91 3.26 -0.45
C LYS A 9 -12.88 3.99 0.38
N GLU A 10 -13.24 5.18 0.82
CA GLU A 10 -12.40 5.98 1.70
C GLU A 10 -12.24 5.30 3.07
N ARG A 11 -10.98 5.13 3.48
CA ARG A 11 -10.66 4.50 4.76
C ARG A 11 -9.21 4.77 5.16
N ALA A 12 -8.98 4.79 6.46
CA ALA A 12 -7.64 4.70 7.04
C ALA A 12 -7.56 3.44 7.90
N PHE A 13 -6.46 2.70 7.76
CA PHE A 13 -6.23 1.48 8.53
C PHE A 13 -4.75 1.24 8.78
N LYS A 14 -4.48 0.49 9.83
CA LYS A 14 -3.13 0.12 10.25
C LYS A 14 -2.78 -1.26 9.69
N ILE A 15 -1.55 -1.42 9.24
CA ILE A 15 -1.02 -2.68 8.72
C ILE A 15 0.23 -3.09 9.50
N ASN A 16 0.62 -4.36 9.35
CA ASN A 16 1.82 -4.93 9.97
C ASN A 16 1.88 -4.67 11.49
N GLY A 17 0.78 -4.98 12.21
CA GLY A 17 0.71 -4.77 13.66
C GLY A 17 0.71 -3.31 14.11
N GLY A 18 0.50 -2.35 13.20
CA GLY A 18 0.46 -0.92 13.52
C GLY A 18 1.74 -0.15 13.23
N THR A 19 2.72 -0.76 12.55
CA THR A 19 3.94 -0.05 12.13
C THR A 19 3.68 0.98 11.05
N ASN A 20 2.64 0.79 10.23
CA ASN A 20 2.30 1.65 9.11
C ASN A 20 0.79 1.92 9.09
N THR A 21 0.42 3.14 8.73
CA THR A 21 -0.96 3.57 8.53
C THR A 21 -1.13 3.95 7.08
N VAL A 22 -2.08 3.30 6.40
CA VAL A 22 -2.46 3.57 5.02
C VAL A 22 -3.74 4.38 4.99
N GLN A 23 -3.83 5.34 4.08
CA GLN A 23 -5.02 6.14 3.85
C GLN A 23 -5.43 6.08 2.39
N ILE A 24 -6.68 5.71 2.16
CA ILE A 24 -7.37 5.74 0.88
C ILE A 24 -8.34 6.91 0.93
N GLU A 25 -8.19 7.85 0.00
CA GLU A 25 -9.02 9.06 -0.08
C GLU A 25 -9.04 9.57 -1.53
N ASN A 26 -10.19 10.02 -2.02
CA ASN A 26 -10.32 10.58 -3.37
C ASN A 26 -9.79 9.65 -4.49
N GLY A 27 -9.95 8.33 -4.35
CA GLY A 27 -9.44 7.34 -5.32
C GLY A 27 -7.92 7.17 -5.32
N LYS A 28 -7.22 7.64 -4.28
CA LYS A 28 -5.75 7.56 -4.17
C LYS A 28 -5.35 6.88 -2.86
N VAL A 29 -4.21 6.22 -2.88
CA VAL A 29 -3.58 5.60 -1.71
C VAL A 29 -2.33 6.38 -1.33
N LYS A 30 -2.13 6.62 -0.04
CA LYS A 30 -0.86 7.12 0.51
C LYS A 30 -0.50 6.41 1.81
N MET A 31 0.77 6.45 2.15
CA MET A 31 1.24 6.10 3.50
C MET A 31 1.05 7.32 4.41
N ALA A 32 0.07 7.27 5.31
CA ALA A 32 -0.22 8.37 6.23
C ALA A 32 0.77 8.45 7.40
N ALA A 33 1.26 7.29 7.87
CA ALA A 33 2.28 7.23 8.91
C ALA A 33 3.08 5.93 8.79
N ALA A 34 4.32 5.97 9.26
CA ALA A 34 5.16 4.79 9.46
C ALA A 34 6.04 4.98 10.69
N ASN A 35 6.48 3.91 11.33
CA ASN A 35 7.47 3.95 12.40
C ASN A 35 8.91 3.68 11.90
N CYS A 36 9.12 3.60 10.58
CA CYS A 36 10.43 3.34 10.00
C CYS A 36 11.35 4.56 10.14
N PRO A 37 12.67 4.39 10.30
CA PRO A 37 13.57 5.52 10.56
C PRO A 37 13.71 6.47 9.37
N ASP A 38 13.55 5.97 8.15
CA ASP A 38 13.79 6.75 6.92
C ASP A 38 12.61 7.63 6.50
N GLN A 39 11.38 7.30 6.95
CA GLN A 39 10.12 7.97 6.60
C GLN A 39 9.87 8.17 5.09
N ILE A 40 10.63 7.52 4.20
CA ILE A 40 10.58 7.76 2.74
C ILE A 40 9.18 7.48 2.19
N CYS A 41 8.57 6.38 2.62
CA CYS A 41 7.23 5.97 2.19
C CYS A 41 6.14 7.00 2.55
N VAL A 42 6.28 7.71 3.70
CA VAL A 42 5.32 8.74 4.16
C VAL A 42 5.45 10.01 3.33
N HIS A 43 6.65 10.33 2.86
CA HIS A 43 6.91 11.48 2.01
C HIS A 43 6.63 11.23 0.53
N GLN A 44 6.38 9.98 0.14
CA GLN A 44 6.03 9.63 -1.22
C GLN A 44 4.65 10.18 -1.58
N LYS A 45 4.47 10.57 -2.85
CA LYS A 45 3.18 11.05 -3.35
C LYS A 45 2.13 9.95 -3.30
N ALA A 46 0.88 10.35 -3.15
CA ALA A 46 -0.25 9.43 -3.28
C ALA A 46 -0.28 8.81 -4.68
N ILE A 47 -0.56 7.52 -4.75
CA ILE A 47 -0.61 6.72 -5.97
C ILE A 47 -2.07 6.40 -6.32
N SER A 48 -2.38 6.30 -7.61
CA SER A 48 -3.74 6.00 -8.08
C SER A 48 -3.79 5.32 -9.46
N ARG A 49 -2.67 5.17 -10.15
CA ARG A 49 -2.57 4.59 -11.48
C ARG A 49 -1.94 3.20 -11.39
N ASN A 50 -2.40 2.28 -12.24
CA ASN A 50 -1.84 0.93 -12.29
C ASN A 50 -0.32 0.97 -12.52
N GLY A 51 0.41 0.11 -11.79
CA GLY A 51 1.87 0.05 -11.79
C GLY A 51 2.55 1.02 -10.81
N GLU A 52 1.84 2.01 -10.26
CA GLU A 52 2.38 2.83 -9.19
C GLU A 52 2.49 2.04 -7.87
N SER A 53 3.52 2.34 -7.09
CA SER A 53 3.75 1.68 -5.81
C SER A 53 4.37 2.59 -4.75
N ILE A 54 4.09 2.27 -3.49
CA ILE A 54 4.73 2.84 -2.30
C ILE A 54 5.40 1.70 -1.54
N ILE A 55 6.70 1.85 -1.29
CA ILE A 55 7.53 0.79 -0.68
C ILE A 55 8.09 1.31 0.64
N CYS A 56 7.85 0.57 1.72
CA CYS A 56 8.50 0.77 3.01
C CYS A 56 9.48 -0.38 3.22
N LEU A 57 10.73 -0.18 2.80
CA LEU A 57 11.76 -1.22 2.83
C LEU A 57 12.06 -1.72 4.26
N PRO A 58 12.22 -0.86 5.29
CA PRO A 58 12.53 -1.33 6.65
C PRO A 58 11.44 -2.22 7.24
N ASN A 59 10.17 -1.90 6.98
CA ASN A 59 9.02 -2.67 7.46
C ASN A 59 8.59 -3.77 6.47
N LYS A 60 9.27 -3.91 5.33
CA LYS A 60 8.99 -4.89 4.26
C LYS A 60 7.54 -4.83 3.74
N ILE A 61 7.04 -3.63 3.51
CA ILE A 61 5.67 -3.39 3.02
C ILE A 61 5.72 -2.82 1.60
N VAL A 62 4.83 -3.32 0.75
CA VAL A 62 4.61 -2.81 -0.61
C VAL A 62 3.12 -2.54 -0.78
N LEU A 63 2.77 -1.30 -1.14
CA LEU A 63 1.45 -0.94 -1.65
C LEU A 63 1.58 -0.81 -3.16
N LYS A 64 0.73 -1.48 -3.92
CA LYS A 64 0.70 -1.43 -5.39
C LYS A 64 -0.72 -1.17 -5.85
N ILE A 65 -0.89 -0.30 -6.83
CA ILE A 65 -2.15 -0.19 -7.57
C ILE A 65 -2.13 -1.28 -8.65
N VAL A 66 -3.16 -2.13 -8.63
CA VAL A 66 -3.40 -3.17 -9.64
C VAL A 66 -4.77 -2.92 -10.27
N ASP A 67 -4.91 -3.23 -11.54
CA ASP A 67 -6.24 -3.29 -12.16
C ASP A 67 -7.00 -4.50 -11.62
N GLY A 68 -8.33 -4.41 -11.58
CA GLY A 68 -9.23 -5.34 -10.89
C GLY A 68 -9.23 -6.80 -11.40
N GLU A 69 -8.36 -7.15 -12.35
CA GLU A 69 -8.19 -8.51 -12.89
C GLU A 69 -6.97 -9.27 -12.29
N GLU A 70 -6.02 -8.60 -11.62
CA GLU A 70 -4.82 -9.25 -11.04
C GLU A 70 -5.03 -9.63 -9.54
N ALA A 71 -6.20 -10.12 -9.17
CA ALA A 71 -6.49 -10.58 -7.81
C ALA A 71 -6.24 -12.08 -7.60
N GLU A 72 -5.44 -12.74 -8.44
CA GLU A 72 -4.91 -14.08 -8.17
C GLU A 72 -3.53 -14.16 -8.83
N LEU A 73 -2.45 -14.38 -8.06
CA LEU A 73 -1.16 -14.98 -8.46
C LEU A 73 -0.14 -14.80 -7.32
N ASP A 74 -0.37 -15.43 -6.16
CA ASP A 74 0.74 -15.89 -5.30
C ASP A 74 1.19 -17.25 -5.87
N ALA A 75 1.83 -17.24 -7.05
CA ALA A 75 2.50 -18.41 -7.60
C ALA A 75 3.87 -18.53 -6.91
N VAL A 76 3.91 -19.31 -5.83
CA VAL A 76 5.16 -19.75 -5.23
C VAL A 76 5.92 -20.59 -6.26
N THR A 77 7.14 -20.22 -6.61
CA THR A 77 8.06 -21.10 -7.35
C THR A 77 9.46 -20.97 -6.75
N ASN A 78 9.85 -21.96 -5.94
CA ASN A 78 11.01 -22.84 -6.14
C ASN A 78 11.23 -23.67 -4.86
#